data_AF-A0AAW6XJT6-F1
#
_entry.id   AF-A0AAW6XJT6-F1
#
_cell.length_a   1.000
_cell.length_b   1.000
_cell.length_c   1.000
_cell.angle_alpha   90.00
_cell.angle_beta   90.00
_cell.angle_gamma   90.00
#
_symmetry.space_group_name_H-M   'P 1'
#
loop_
_entity.id
_entity.type
_entity.pdbx_description
1 polymer ?
#
loop_
_entity_poly.entity_id
_entity_poly.type
_entity_poly.pdbx_seq_one_letter_code
_entity_poly.pdbx_strand_id
1 'polypeptide(L)'
;VMGDRACQSDAVLRECGVERHENLHRDNGTWIGRSKPQSGDLVFYDWQGADAGWSDHIGIVESFDGNNITTIEGNTGNPSAVRRVTH
;
A
#
# COMPACT_ATOMS: atom_id res chain seq x y z
N VAL A 1 -15.88 -6.78 3.65
CA VAL A 1 -16.60 -7.09 2.39
C VAL A 1 -15.59 -6.94 1.25
N MET A 2 -15.42 -7.97 0.43
CA MET A 2 -14.76 -7.84 -0.87
C MET A 2 -15.85 -7.67 -1.92
N GLY A 3 -16.17 -6.41 -2.21
CA GLY A 3 -17.10 -6.00 -3.25
C GLY A 3 -16.42 -4.97 -4.11
N ASP A 4 -16.28 -5.25 -5.41
CA ASP A 4 -15.82 -4.27 -6.38
C ASP A 4 -17.01 -3.48 -6.94
N ARG A 5 -16.83 -2.16 -7.04
CA ARG A 5 -17.55 -1.25 -7.94
C ARG A 5 -16.90 0.14 -7.88
N ALA A 6 -15.74 0.23 -8.53
CA ALA A 6 -15.08 1.45 -8.98
C ALA A 6 -14.20 1.18 -10.23
N CYS A 7 -14.40 0.04 -10.90
CA CYS A 7 -13.52 -0.50 -11.96
C CYS A 7 -12.04 -0.66 -11.55
N GLN A 8 -11.74 -0.69 -10.26
CA GLN A 8 -10.39 -0.86 -9.72
C GLN A 8 -10.02 -2.34 -9.51
N SER A 9 -10.92 -3.27 -9.80
CA SER A 9 -10.77 -4.70 -9.49
C SER A 9 -9.56 -5.35 -10.13
N ASP A 10 -9.19 -4.88 -11.33
CA ASP A 10 -7.99 -5.33 -12.05
C ASP A 10 -6.72 -4.68 -11.48
N ALA A 11 -6.85 -3.54 -10.79
CA ALA A 11 -5.75 -2.84 -10.14
C ALA A 11 -5.47 -3.34 -8.72
N VAL A 12 -6.50 -3.71 -7.95
CA VAL A 12 -6.39 -4.18 -6.55
C VAL A 12 -6.52 -5.70 -6.40
N LEU A 13 -6.59 -6.42 -7.53
CA LEU A 13 -6.48 -7.89 -7.63
C LEU A 13 -7.47 -8.69 -6.80
N ARG A 14 -8.55 -8.04 -6.34
CA ARG A 14 -9.59 -8.60 -5.46
C ARG A 14 -9.00 -9.40 -4.29
N GLU A 15 -8.01 -8.83 -3.61
CA GLU A 15 -7.43 -9.37 -2.37
C GLU A 15 -7.59 -8.42 -1.17
N CYS A 16 -7.68 -8.97 0.04
CA CYS A 16 -7.87 -8.19 1.27
C CYS A 16 -6.82 -8.44 2.36
N GLY A 17 -5.93 -9.43 2.21
CA GLY A 17 -4.75 -9.60 3.07
C GLY A 17 -3.56 -8.81 2.53
N VAL A 18 -2.83 -8.08 3.38
CA VAL A 18 -1.71 -7.21 2.97
C VAL A 18 -0.61 -8.01 2.25
N GLU A 19 -0.04 -9.01 2.91
CA GLU A 19 1.00 -9.89 2.34
C GLU A 19 0.55 -10.57 1.04
N ARG A 20 -0.69 -11.07 1.00
CA ARG A 20 -1.20 -11.73 -0.21
C ARG A 20 -1.42 -10.74 -1.36
N HIS A 21 -1.84 -9.52 -1.05
CA HIS A 21 -1.99 -8.45 -2.04
C HIS A 21 -0.63 -8.06 -2.63
N GLU A 22 0.41 -7.96 -1.80
CA GLU A 22 1.78 -7.75 -2.25
C GLU A 22 2.24 -8.86 -3.22
N ASN A 23 2.04 -10.12 -2.83
CA ASN A 23 2.42 -11.27 -3.65
C ASN A 23 1.67 -11.28 -4.99
N LEU A 24 0.39 -10.91 -5.02
CA LEU A 24 -0.35 -10.78 -6.27
C LEU A 24 0.21 -9.68 -7.18
N HIS A 25 0.69 -8.55 -6.64
CA HIS A 25 1.37 -7.53 -7.44
C HIS A 25 2.70 -8.05 -8.02
N ARG A 26 3.44 -8.84 -7.24
CA ARG A 26 4.67 -9.52 -7.68
C ARG A 26 4.38 -10.50 -8.82
N ASP A 27 3.38 -11.37 -8.64
CA ASP A 27 2.99 -12.38 -9.61
C ASP A 27 2.44 -11.77 -10.92
N ASN A 28 1.68 -10.67 -10.81
CA ASN A 28 1.12 -9.97 -11.97
C ASN A 28 2.10 -8.99 -12.64
N GLY A 29 3.37 -8.95 -12.19
CA GLY A 29 4.42 -8.11 -12.80
C GLY A 29 4.23 -6.61 -12.60
N THR A 30 3.37 -6.20 -11.66
CA THR A 30 3.13 -4.79 -11.31
C THR A 30 3.96 -4.33 -10.11
N TRP A 31 4.67 -5.25 -9.46
CA TRP A 31 5.61 -4.94 -8.39
C TRP A 31 6.87 -4.23 -8.92
N ILE A 32 7.03 -2.97 -8.54
CA ILE A 32 8.18 -2.14 -8.92
C ILE A 32 9.34 -2.18 -7.92
N GLY A 33 9.17 -2.86 -6.78
CA GLY A 33 10.15 -2.91 -5.69
C GLY A 33 10.44 -1.55 -5.05
N ARG A 34 11.54 -1.45 -4.30
CA ARG A 34 11.98 -0.19 -3.70
C ARG A 34 12.45 0.76 -4.81
N SER A 35 11.63 1.76 -5.09
CA SER A 35 11.85 2.77 -6.12
C SER A 35 11.38 4.14 -5.63
N LYS A 36 11.55 5.18 -6.45
CA LYS A 36 11.00 6.50 -6.15
C LYS A 36 9.48 6.44 -6.31
N PRO A 37 8.69 6.68 -5.25
CA PRO A 37 7.25 6.50 -5.30
C PRO A 37 6.59 7.60 -6.12
N GLN A 38 5.47 7.25 -6.75
CA GLN A 38 4.63 8.13 -7.53
C GLN A 38 3.22 8.20 -6.92
N SER A 39 2.51 9.30 -7.16
CA SER A 39 1.12 9.43 -6.74
C SER A 39 0.27 8.32 -7.37
N GLY A 40 -0.50 7.62 -6.53
CA GLY A 40 -1.30 6.45 -6.92
C GLY A 40 -0.64 5.10 -6.68
N ASP A 41 0.67 5.05 -6.40
CA ASP A 41 1.35 3.80 -6.05
C ASP A 41 0.83 3.24 -4.72
N LEU A 42 0.87 1.92 -4.58
CA LEU A 42 0.67 1.26 -3.31
C LEU A 42 2.01 1.11 -2.58
N VAL A 43 2.02 1.43 -1.30
CA VAL A 43 3.17 1.22 -0.42
C VAL A 43 2.82 0.19 0.64
N PHE A 44 3.73 -0.78 0.81
CA PHE A 44 3.62 -1.87 1.78
C PHE A 44 4.65 -1.64 2.89
N TYR A 45 4.23 -1.76 4.14
CA TYR A 45 5.07 -1.56 5.32
C TYR A 45 5.34 -2.88 6.01
N ASP A 46 6.62 -3.16 6.28
CA ASP A 46 7.10 -4.27 7.09
C ASP A 46 7.75 -3.68 8.36
N TRP A 47 7.12 -3.88 9.51
CA TRP A 47 7.60 -3.38 10.80
C TRP A 47 8.69 -4.27 11.41
N GLN A 48 8.88 -5.47 10.89
CA GLN A 48 9.97 -6.37 11.27
C GLN A 48 11.29 -5.99 10.56
N GLY A 49 11.20 -5.10 9.57
CA GLY A 49 12.31 -4.54 8.83
C GLY A 49 12.30 -5.02 7.38
N ALA A 50 12.75 -4.16 6.49
CA ALA A 50 12.92 -4.41 5.06
C ALA A 50 13.27 -5.89 4.71
N ASP A 51 12.33 -6.60 4.10
CA ASP A 51 12.50 -7.98 3.61
C ASP A 51 12.79 -9.02 4.71
N ALA A 52 12.47 -8.69 5.97
CA ALA A 52 12.68 -9.57 7.13
C ALA A 52 11.39 -10.22 7.64
N GLY A 53 10.23 -9.74 7.18
CA GLY A 53 8.92 -10.18 7.63
C GLY A 53 7.86 -10.22 6.52
N TRP A 54 6.61 -10.36 6.97
CA TRP A 54 5.44 -10.16 6.11
C TRP A 54 5.01 -8.70 6.18
N SER A 55 4.45 -8.19 5.09
CA SER A 55 3.90 -6.84 5.09
C SER A 55 2.72 -6.73 6.06
N ASP A 56 2.89 -5.81 7.01
CA ASP A 56 1.99 -5.55 8.14
C ASP A 56 0.89 -4.54 7.77
N HIS A 57 1.23 -3.56 6.93
CA HIS A 57 0.35 -2.45 6.58
C HIS A 57 0.46 -2.03 5.12
N ILE A 58 -0.57 -1.35 4.60
CA ILE A 58 -0.62 -0.85 3.22
C ILE A 58 -1.24 0.55 3.18
N GLY A 59 -0.69 1.43 2.35
CA GLY A 59 -1.22 2.75 2.04
C GLY A 59 -1.20 3.04 0.55
N ILE A 60 -1.88 4.12 0.14
CA ILE A 60 -1.76 4.69 -1.21
C ILE A 60 -0.95 5.97 -1.15
N VAL A 61 0.00 6.13 -2.05
CA VAL A 61 0.83 7.33 -2.16
C VAL A 61 -0.02 8.47 -2.71
N GLU A 62 -0.09 9.56 -1.95
CA GLU A 62 -0.69 10.81 -2.41
C GLU A 62 0.36 11.69 -3.11
N SER A 63 1.55 11.85 -2.51
CA SER A 63 2.61 12.67 -3.07
C SER A 63 4.02 12.27 -2.59
N PHE A 64 5.04 12.70 -3.32
CA PHE A 64 6.45 12.56 -2.99
C PHE A 64 7.18 13.86 -3.33
N ASP A 65 7.82 14.48 -2.34
CA ASP A 65 8.50 15.78 -2.52
C ASP A 65 10.00 15.65 -2.84
N GLY A 66 10.50 14.41 -2.96
CA GLY A 66 11.91 14.09 -3.15
C GLY A 66 12.59 13.55 -1.90
N ASN A 67 12.05 13.84 -0.71
CA ASN A 67 12.55 13.37 0.58
C ASN A 67 11.49 12.60 1.36
N ASN A 68 10.27 13.11 1.41
CA ASN A 68 9.18 12.56 2.20
C ASN A 68 8.09 12.02 1.30
N ILE A 69 7.45 10.94 1.76
CA ILE A 69 6.26 10.38 1.13
C ILE A 69 5.04 10.81 1.93
N THR A 70 3.99 11.26 1.25
CA THR A 70 2.68 11.46 1.87
C THR A 70 1.72 10.41 1.35
N THR A 71 1.03 9.74 2.26
CA THR A 71 0.13 8.61 2.00
C THR A 71 -1.27 8.87 2.55
N ILE A 72 -2.26 8.18 1.97
CA ILE A 72 -3.59 8.02 2.56
C ILE A 72 -3.70 6.59 3.07
N GLU A 73 -3.90 6.42 4.37
CA GLU A 73 -3.89 5.13 5.05
C GLU A 73 -5.17 4.94 5.87
N GLY A 74 -5.73 3.74 5.83
CA GLY A 74 -6.84 3.34 6.69
C GLY A 74 -6.36 2.70 7.98
N ASN A 75 -7.22 2.64 9.00
CA ASN A 75 -6.87 2.04 10.30
C ASN A 75 -5.63 2.67 10.97
N THR A 76 -5.38 3.95 10.72
CA THR A 76 -4.19 4.65 11.22
C THR A 76 -4.50 5.49 12.45
N GLY A 77 -3.59 5.51 13.42
CA GLY A 77 -3.65 6.31 14.66
C GLY A 77 -4.62 5.77 15.73
N ASN A 78 -4.80 6.56 16.79
CA ASN A 78 -5.72 6.27 17.89
C ASN A 78 -6.56 7.52 18.23
N PRO A 79 -7.90 7.51 18.04
CA PRO A 79 -8.69 6.42 17.48
C PRO A 79 -8.35 6.16 16.01
N SER A 80 -8.53 4.91 15.58
CA SER A 80 -8.22 4.48 14.21
C SER A 80 -9.16 5.13 13.21
N ALA A 81 -8.59 5.71 12.15
CA ALA A 81 -9.33 6.40 11.10
C ALA A 81 -8.57 6.33 9.77
N VAL A 82 -9.19 6.85 8.70
CA VAL A 82 -8.47 7.20 7.48
C VAL A 82 -7.66 8.47 7.74
N ARG A 83 -6.36 8.44 7.47
CA ARG A 83 -5.45 9.56 7.74
C ARG A 83 -4.53 9.82 6.56
N ARG A 84 -4.19 11.09 6.39
CA ARG A 84 -3.05 11.52 5.60
C ARG A 84 -1.82 11.49 6.51
N VAL A 85 -0.78 10.77 6.11
CA VAL A 85 0.44 10.57 6.90
C VAL A 85 1.64 10.96 6.05
N THR A 86 2.64 11.63 6.64
CA THR A 86 3.91 11.92 5.98
C THR A 86 5.01 11.17 6.71
N HIS A 87 5.80 10.41 5.95
CA HIS A 87 6.96 9.65 6.42
C HIS A 87 8.26 10.23 5.84
#